data_AF-A0A2G9Z7H1-F1
#
_entry.id   AF-A0A2G9Z7H1-F1
#
_cell.length_a   1.000
_cell.length_b   1.000
_cell.length_c   1.000
_cell.angle_alpha   90.00
_cell.angle_beta   90.00
_cell.angle_gamma   90.00
#
_symmetry.space_group_name_H-M   'P 1'
#
loop_
_entity.id
_entity.type
_entity.pdbx_description
1 polymer ?
#
loop_
_entity_poly.entity_id
_entity_poly.type
_entity_poly.pdbx_seq_one_letter_code
_entity_poly.pdbx_strand_id
1 'polypeptide(L)'
;MSNYRFDEALKILWAELRKCDEIITNTQPWKITDHEELKKILAPIAQDLLNVADLLQPFMPQTAEKIIKILTADKIKKAQALFPRI
;
A
#
# COMPACT_ATOMS: atom_id res chain seq x y z
N MET A 1 -13.35 26.61 14.95
CA MET A 1 -12.54 25.98 13.90
C MET A 1 -12.37 24.51 14.26
N SER A 2 -12.68 23.61 13.34
CA SER A 2 -12.81 22.17 13.58
C SER A 2 -11.47 21.55 13.99
N ASN A 3 -11.46 20.72 15.03
CA ASN A 3 -10.28 19.95 15.43
C ASN A 3 -9.94 18.95 14.32
N TYR A 4 -8.92 19.22 13.52
CA TYR A 4 -8.46 18.30 12.49
C TYR A 4 -7.82 17.07 13.15
N ARG A 5 -8.50 15.92 13.12
CA ARG A 5 -8.08 14.63 13.72
C ARG A 5 -7.12 13.88 12.79
N PHE A 6 -5.99 14.52 12.46
CA PHE A 6 -4.98 13.97 11.56
C PHE A 6 -4.39 12.64 12.04
N ASP A 7 -4.24 12.50 13.36
CA ASP A 7 -3.77 11.26 13.98
C ASP A 7 -4.73 10.09 13.72
N GLU A 8 -6.03 10.36 13.66
CA GLU A 8 -7.04 9.34 13.38
C GLU A 8 -7.11 8.98 11.91
N ALA A 9 -6.98 9.96 11.03
CA ALA A 9 -6.82 9.69 9.60
C ALA A 9 -5.64 8.73 9.37
N LEU A 10 -4.49 9.02 9.99
CA LEU A 10 -3.31 8.13 9.90
C LEU A 10 -3.58 6.76 10.52
N LYS A 11 -4.28 6.67 11.67
CA LYS A 11 -4.65 5.37 12.27
C LYS A 11 -5.52 4.52 11.33
N ILE A 12 -6.44 5.15 10.60
CA ILE A 12 -7.29 4.46 9.61
C ILE A 12 -6.45 3.95 8.44
N LEU A 13 -5.58 4.79 7.87
CA LEU A 13 -4.67 4.36 6.80
C LEU A 13 -3.77 3.20 7.25
N TRP A 14 -3.23 3.27 8.47
CA TRP A 14 -2.45 2.16 9.06
C TRP A 14 -3.27 0.90 9.29
N ALA A 15 -4.58 1.00 9.55
CA ALA A 15 -5.44 -0.17 9.65
C ALA A 15 -5.62 -0.86 8.29
N GLU A 16 -5.81 -0.09 7.21
CA GLU A 16 -5.90 -0.66 5.86
C GLU A 16 -4.58 -1.33 5.42
N LEU A 17 -3.43 -0.72 5.72
CA LEU A 17 -2.12 -1.33 5.45
C LEU A 17 -1.93 -2.64 6.21
N ARG A 18 -2.40 -2.72 7.47
CA ARG A 18 -2.34 -3.96 8.26
C ARG A 18 -3.21 -5.06 7.67
N LYS A 19 -4.41 -4.75 7.19
CA LYS A 19 -5.26 -5.74 6.49
C LYS A 19 -4.56 -6.28 5.25
N CYS A 20 -3.91 -5.41 4.45
CA CYS A 20 -3.13 -5.85 3.29
C CYS A 20 -2.03 -6.83 3.69
N ASP A 21 -1.27 -6.53 4.75
CA ASP A 21 -0.20 -7.38 5.27
C ASP A 21 -0.72 -8.74 5.78
N GLU A 22 -1.85 -8.73 6.49
CA GLU A 22 -2.53 -9.95 6.94
C GLU A 22 -2.98 -10.82 5.76
N ILE A 23 -3.56 -10.23 4.71
CA ILE A 23 -3.97 -10.96 3.50
C ILE A 23 -2.74 -11.59 2.84
N ILE A 24 -1.64 -10.85 2.64
CA ILE A 24 -0.40 -11.38 2.07
C ILE A 24 0.13 -12.55 2.90
N THR A 25 0.15 -12.39 4.23
CA THR A 25 0.66 -13.40 5.16
C THR A 25 -0.19 -14.69 5.11
N ASN A 26 -1.50 -14.56 5.09
CA ASN A 26 -2.43 -15.68 5.10
C ASN A 26 -2.48 -16.40 3.74
N THR A 27 -2.48 -15.64 2.64
CA THR A 27 -2.56 -16.20 1.28
C THR A 27 -1.23 -16.72 0.77
N GLN A 28 -0.11 -16.27 1.33
CA GLN A 28 1.25 -16.67 0.93
C GLN A 28 1.44 -16.68 -0.59
N PRO A 29 1.19 -15.55 -1.29
CA PRO A 29 1.06 -15.54 -2.75
C PRO A 29 2.32 -16.05 -3.46
N TRP A 30 3.50 -15.93 -2.86
CA TRP A 30 4.75 -16.48 -3.41
C TRP A 30 4.78 -18.01 -3.54
N LYS A 31 3.81 -18.73 -2.96
CA LYS A 31 3.65 -20.19 -3.13
C LYS A 31 2.62 -20.56 -4.20
N ILE A 32 1.81 -19.62 -4.67
CA ILE A 32 0.75 -19.86 -5.65
C ILE A 32 1.36 -19.81 -7.05
N THR A 33 1.09 -20.81 -7.88
CA THR A 33 1.57 -20.89 -9.27
C THR A 33 0.51 -20.49 -10.28
N ASP A 34 -0.77 -20.54 -9.92
CA ASP A 34 -1.87 -20.10 -10.77
C ASP A 34 -1.88 -18.57 -10.87
N HIS A 35 -1.71 -18.07 -12.09
CA HIS A 35 -1.62 -16.63 -12.36
C HIS A 35 -2.95 -15.89 -12.15
N GLU A 36 -4.09 -16.53 -12.38
CA GLU A 36 -5.40 -15.91 -12.19
C GLU A 36 -5.75 -15.82 -10.70
N GLU A 37 -5.42 -16.84 -9.92
CA GLU A 37 -5.55 -16.82 -8.47
C GLU A 37 -4.63 -15.76 -7.84
N LEU A 38 -3.36 -15.70 -8.27
CA LEU A 38 -2.43 -14.65 -7.89
C LEU A 38 -2.99 -13.25 -8.16
N LYS A 39 -3.55 -13.05 -9.37
CA LYS A 39 -4.13 -11.77 -9.76
C LYS A 39 -5.32 -11.40 -8.89
N LYS A 40 -6.19 -12.36 -8.55
CA LYS A 40 -7.34 -12.12 -7.65
C LYS A 40 -6.93 -11.67 -6.25
N ILE A 41 -5.76 -12.11 -5.78
CA ILE A 41 -5.23 -11.72 -4.47
C ILE A 41 -4.46 -10.40 -4.55
N LEU A 42 -3.53 -10.27 -5.50
CA LEU A 42 -2.60 -9.14 -5.55
C LEU A 42 -3.22 -7.86 -6.13
N ALA A 43 -4.17 -7.96 -7.07
CA ALA A 43 -4.81 -6.78 -7.67
C ALA A 43 -5.56 -5.91 -6.65
N PRO A 44 -6.43 -6.44 -5.76
CA PRO A 44 -7.09 -5.60 -4.76
C PRO A 44 -6.09 -4.99 -3.78
N ILE A 45 -5.07 -5.75 -3.36
CA ILE A 45 -4.03 -5.25 -2.46
C ILE A 45 -3.25 -4.09 -3.11
N ALA A 46 -2.88 -4.22 -4.38
CA ALA A 46 -2.21 -3.15 -5.12
C ALA A 46 -3.10 -1.90 -5.24
N GLN A 47 -4.41 -2.08 -5.45
CA GLN A 47 -5.36 -0.98 -5.48
C GLN A 47 -5.50 -0.29 -4.12
N ASP A 48 -5.57 -1.05 -3.03
CA ASP A 48 -5.66 -0.51 -1.67
C ASP A 48 -4.39 0.28 -1.29
N LEU A 49 -3.21 -0.23 -1.67
CA LEU A 49 -1.95 0.50 -1.49
C LEU A 49 -1.92 1.81 -2.28
N LEU A 50 -2.47 1.83 -3.50
CA LEU A 50 -2.57 3.05 -4.30
C LEU A 50 -3.53 4.07 -3.65
N ASN A 51 -4.69 3.60 -3.19
CA ASN A 51 -5.66 4.44 -2.47
C ASN A 51 -5.05 5.06 -1.20
N VAL A 52 -4.31 4.25 -0.42
CA VAL A 52 -3.59 4.75 0.77
C VAL A 52 -2.54 5.77 0.36
N ALA A 53 -1.78 5.55 -0.70
CA ALA A 53 -0.77 6.49 -1.16
C ALA A 53 -1.38 7.84 -1.58
N ASP A 54 -2.51 7.84 -2.29
CA ASP A 54 -3.24 9.07 -2.64
C ASP A 54 -3.68 9.84 -1.38
N LEU A 55 -4.25 9.14 -0.39
CA LEU A 55 -4.66 9.75 0.88
C LEU A 55 -3.49 10.18 1.77
N LEU A 56 -2.30 9.64 1.52
CA LEU A 56 -1.08 9.96 2.25
C LEU A 56 -0.41 11.25 1.76
N GLN A 57 -0.79 11.77 0.57
CA GLN A 57 -0.22 12.98 -0.02
C GLN A 57 -0.13 14.20 0.92
N PRO A 58 -1.18 14.58 1.68
CA PRO A 58 -1.10 15.73 2.60
C PRO A 58 -0.18 15.50 3.82
N PHE A 59 0.25 14.26 4.07
CA PHE A 59 1.09 13.90 5.22
C PHE A 59 2.55 13.62 4.81
N MET A 60 2.75 12.85 3.73
CA MET A 60 4.06 12.44 3.22
C MET A 60 4.07 12.48 1.68
N PRO A 61 4.07 13.67 1.06
CA PRO A 61 3.88 13.83 -0.38
C PRO A 61 4.94 13.10 -1.21
N GLN A 62 6.21 13.20 -0.80
CA GLN A 62 7.32 12.53 -1.51
C GLN A 62 7.23 11.01 -1.44
N THR A 63 6.75 10.46 -0.33
CA THR A 63 6.59 9.02 -0.14
C THR A 63 5.38 8.51 -0.92
N ALA A 64 4.25 9.23 -0.83
CA ALA A 64 3.05 8.96 -1.61
C ALA A 64 3.36 8.91 -3.12
N GLU A 65 4.05 9.93 -3.63
CA GLU A 65 4.43 10.00 -5.05
C GLU A 65 5.31 8.82 -5.48
N LYS A 66 6.27 8.40 -4.64
CA LYS A 66 7.09 7.22 -4.92
C LYS A 66 6.24 5.96 -5.01
N ILE A 67 5.32 5.74 -4.06
CA ILE A 67 4.43 4.56 -4.05
C ILE A 67 3.55 4.55 -5.30
N ILE A 68 2.88 5.67 -5.61
CA ILE A 68 2.03 5.81 -6.80
C ILE A 68 2.82 5.46 -8.05
N LYS A 69 4.00 6.08 -8.26
CA LYS A 69 4.86 5.80 -9.42
C LYS A 69 5.26 4.33 -9.56
N ILE A 70 5.47 3.62 -8.45
CA ILE A 70 5.82 2.20 -8.47
C ILE A 70 4.61 1.35 -8.90
N LEU A 71 3.44 1.62 -8.34
CA LEU A 71 2.23 0.81 -8.54
C LEU A 71 1.55 1.09 -9.89
N THR A 72 1.72 2.29 -10.46
CA THR A 72 1.17 2.65 -11.78
C THR A 72 2.16 2.44 -12.93
N ALA A 73 3.35 1.89 -12.66
CA ALA A 73 4.33 1.61 -13.72
C ALA A 73 3.91 0.41 -14.58
N ASP A 74 4.24 0.45 -15.88
CA ASP A 74 4.00 -0.66 -16.83
C ASP A 74 4.55 -2.00 -16.33
N LYS A 75 5.66 -1.95 -15.59
CA LYS A 75 6.24 -3.10 -14.89
C LYS A 75 6.73 -2.66 -13.51
N ILE A 76 6.13 -3.25 -12.47
CA ILE A 76 6.52 -3.03 -11.09
C ILE A 76 7.93 -3.61 -10.90
N LYS A 77 8.86 -2.75 -10.46
CA LYS A 77 10.22 -3.15 -10.09
C LYS A 77 10.38 -3.02 -8.58
N LYS A 78 11.31 -3.81 -8.02
CA LYS A 78 11.67 -3.69 -6.60
C LYS A 78 12.15 -2.27 -6.31
N ALA A 79 11.43 -1.59 -5.42
CA ALA A 79 11.78 -0.25 -4.99
C ALA A 79 12.89 -0.26 -3.94
N GLN A 80 13.59 0.87 -3.82
CA GLN A 80 14.42 1.14 -2.65
C GLN A 80 13.52 1.22 -1.40
N ALA A 81 14.06 0.86 -0.23
CA ALA A 81 13.32 0.95 1.02
C ALA A 81 12.84 2.39 1.23
N LEU A 82 11.52 2.57 1.29
CA LEU A 82 10.90 3.89 1.44
C LEU A 82 11.03 4.44 2.87
N PHE A 83 11.22 3.55 3.84
CA PHE A 83 11.38 3.86 5.25
C PHE A 83 12.69 3.25 5.76
N PRO A 84 13.78 4.04 5.86
CA PRO A 84 15.02 3.56 6.45
C PRO A 84 14.82 3.23 7.94
N ARG A 85 15.49 2.17 8.41
CA ARG A 85 15.51 1.81 9.83
C ARG A 85 16.38 2.83 10.58
N ILE A 86 15.89 3.32 11.71
CA ILE A 86 16.59 4.23 12.63
C ILE A 86 17.17 3.41 13.78
#